data_AF-A0A9P7SWV3-F1
#
_entry.id   AF-A0A9P7SWV3-F1
#
_cell.length_a   1.000
_cell.length_b   1.000
_cell.length_c   1.000
_cell.angle_alpha   90.00
_cell.angle_beta   90.00
_cell.angle_gamma   90.00
#
_symmetry.space_group_name_H-M   'P 1'
#
loop_
_entity.id
_entity.type
_entity.pdbx_description
1 polymer ?
#
loop_
_entity_poly.entity_id
_entity_poly.type
_entity_poly.pdbx_seq_one_letter_code
_entity_poly.pdbx_strand_id
1 'polypeptide(L)'
;MSDYYAAGPSLEYSNFKRCGNITSDNLLTLTGPLEVTGNVRSGGSIHLEGHVIITGSLDAYGPLTTNGNVSCGGTVKSYGSLKISGFLDGQGLEIYGKLSCKNLCVYGSLSLIGPASTYTVEGSEQVLGPKLARVQEPDWDF
;
A
#
# COMPACT_ATOMS: atom_id res chain seq x y z
N MET A 1 39.89 5.71 4.84
CA MET A 1 38.68 6.51 4.62
C MET A 1 38.26 6.24 3.19
N SER A 2 37.14 5.55 3.01
CA SER A 2 36.73 5.03 1.71
C SER A 2 35.66 5.96 1.15
N ASP A 3 36.05 6.75 0.16
CA ASP A 3 35.16 7.66 -0.57
C ASP A 3 34.31 6.87 -1.55
N TYR A 4 32.98 6.93 -1.40
CA TYR A 4 32.04 6.47 -2.40
C TYR A 4 31.58 7.67 -3.24
N TYR A 5 32.03 7.70 -4.50
CA TYR A 5 31.46 8.55 -5.55
C TYR A 5 30.29 7.81 -6.22
N ALA A 6 29.16 8.50 -6.38
CA ALA A 6 28.13 8.15 -7.37
C ALA A 6 27.57 9.44 -7.99
N ALA A 7 28.01 9.66 -9.23
CA ALA A 7 27.44 10.40 -10.37
C ALA A 7 26.27 11.40 -10.15
N GLY A 8 26.54 12.66 -10.52
CA GLY A 8 25.77 13.40 -11.54
C GLY A 8 24.50 14.16 -11.10
N PRO A 9 24.33 15.44 -11.47
CA PRO A 9 23.22 16.26 -11.03
C PRO A 9 22.00 16.11 -11.95
N SER A 10 20.81 15.87 -11.41
CA SER A 10 19.55 16.11 -12.12
C SER A 10 18.59 16.85 -11.21
N LEU A 11 18.22 18.04 -11.66
CA LEU A 11 17.26 18.93 -11.02
C LEU A 11 15.93 18.22 -10.79
N GLU A 12 15.53 18.01 -9.54
CA GLU A 12 14.12 17.76 -9.22
C GLU A 12 13.69 18.64 -8.04
N TYR A 13 12.99 19.71 -8.38
CA TYR A 13 12.17 20.48 -7.45
C TYR A 13 11.00 19.58 -7.02
N SER A 14 11.20 18.74 -6.01
CA SER A 14 10.11 18.12 -5.27
C SER A 14 10.61 17.74 -3.89
N ASN A 15 10.14 18.44 -2.86
CA ASN A 15 10.35 18.08 -1.45
C ASN A 15 9.58 16.78 -1.11
N PHE A 16 9.84 15.66 -1.80
CA PHE A 16 9.39 14.36 -1.32
C PHE A 16 10.24 14.01 -0.11
N LYS A 17 9.62 13.90 1.06
CA LYS A 17 10.32 13.39 2.23
C LYS A 17 10.62 11.92 1.95
N ARG A 18 11.89 11.59 1.69
CA ARG A 18 12.31 10.23 1.39
C ARG A 18 12.57 9.48 2.70
N CYS A 19 11.84 8.40 2.91
CA CYS A 19 11.99 7.53 4.07
C CYS A 19 12.41 6.13 3.60
N GLY A 20 13.23 5.46 4.42
CA GLY A 20 13.52 4.04 4.25
C GLY A 20 12.35 3.18 4.70
N ASN A 21 12.63 2.04 5.33
CA ASN A 21 11.57 1.24 5.94
C ASN A 21 10.86 2.02 7.06
N ILE A 22 9.53 1.95 7.09
CA ILE A 22 8.71 2.55 8.14
C ILE A 22 8.00 1.42 8.87
N THR A 23 8.22 1.31 10.18
CA THR A 23 7.57 0.31 11.03
C THR A 23 6.98 1.00 12.25
N SER A 24 5.73 0.72 12.56
CA SER A 24 5.03 1.23 13.74
C SER A 24 4.18 0.12 14.36
N ASP A 25 4.10 0.02 15.68
CA ASP A 25 3.20 -0.91 16.34
C ASP A 25 1.80 -0.32 16.55
N ASN A 26 1.68 1.00 16.43
CA ASN A 26 0.45 1.78 16.62
C ASN A 26 0.01 2.45 15.31
N LEU A 27 -0.99 3.35 15.40
CA LEU A 27 -1.46 4.19 14.31
C LEU A 27 -0.29 4.87 13.58
N LEU A 28 -0.18 4.64 12.27
CA LEU A 28 0.80 5.27 11.40
C LEU A 28 0.10 6.26 10.47
N THR A 29 0.47 7.54 10.54
CA THR A 29 -0.04 8.58 9.63
C THR A 29 1.10 9.09 8.76
N LEU A 30 0.91 8.99 7.44
CA LEU A 30 1.85 9.47 6.44
C LEU A 30 1.14 10.50 5.56
N THR A 31 1.71 11.70 5.50
CA THR A 31 1.18 12.80 4.69
C THR A 31 2.18 13.14 3.60
N GLY A 32 1.71 13.14 2.37
CA GLY A 32 2.49 13.41 1.17
C GLY A 32 2.70 14.90 0.89
N PRO A 33 3.61 15.24 -0.03
CA PRO A 33 4.38 14.34 -0.91
C PRO A 33 5.44 13.52 -0.15
N LEU A 34 5.29 12.18 -0.16
CA LEU A 34 6.17 11.24 0.56
C LEU A 34 6.61 10.11 -0.36
N GLU A 35 7.90 9.78 -0.32
CA GLU A 35 8.46 8.64 -1.02
C GLU A 35 9.09 7.68 -0.01
N VAL A 36 8.64 6.43 -0.01
CA VAL A 36 9.15 5.37 0.84
C VAL A 36 9.86 4.37 -0.04
N THR A 37 11.19 4.34 0.03
CA THR A 37 12.01 3.42 -0.78
C THR A 37 12.03 2.01 -0.21
N GLY A 38 11.39 1.80 0.94
CA GLY A 38 11.36 0.54 1.68
C GLY A 38 9.95 -0.01 1.85
N ASN A 39 9.81 -0.89 2.84
CA ASN A 39 8.52 -1.44 3.26
C ASN A 39 7.87 -0.56 4.33
N VAL A 40 6.55 -0.50 4.32
CA VAL A 40 5.76 0.19 5.34
C VAL A 40 4.93 -0.85 6.08
N ARG A 41 5.17 -1.00 7.39
CA ARG A 41 4.44 -1.94 8.25
C ARG A 41 3.84 -1.22 9.44
N SER A 42 2.57 -1.50 9.72
CA SER A 42 1.90 -1.00 10.92
C SER A 42 1.14 -2.11 11.63
N GLY A 43 1.43 -2.32 12.92
CA GLY A 43 0.64 -3.14 13.83
C GLY A 43 -0.74 -2.55 14.12
N GLY A 44 -0.89 -1.23 13.94
CA GLY A 44 -2.17 -0.51 14.03
C GLY A 44 -2.71 -0.05 12.67
N SER A 45 -3.67 0.87 12.73
CA SER A 45 -4.25 1.50 11.54
C SER A 45 -3.22 2.32 10.75
N ILE A 46 -3.38 2.43 9.44
CA ILE A 46 -2.55 3.31 8.60
C ILE A 46 -3.43 4.38 7.95
N HIS A 47 -3.01 5.64 8.00
CA HIS A 47 -3.62 6.75 7.29
C HIS A 47 -2.61 7.35 6.31
N LEU A 48 -2.91 7.28 5.02
CA LEU A 48 -2.12 7.91 3.98
C LEU A 48 -2.89 9.11 3.43
N GLU A 49 -2.30 10.28 3.41
CA GLU A 49 -2.92 11.48 2.84
C GLU A 49 -2.04 12.12 1.78
N GLY A 50 -2.64 12.60 0.69
CA GLY A 50 -1.92 13.22 -0.41
C GLY A 50 -1.25 12.21 -1.35
N HIS A 51 -0.10 12.59 -1.91
CA HIS A 51 0.66 11.76 -2.84
C HIS A 51 1.72 10.94 -2.09
N VAL A 52 1.55 9.62 -2.04
CA VAL A 52 2.47 8.71 -1.37
C VAL A 52 2.93 7.63 -2.33
N ILE A 53 4.24 7.47 -2.45
CA ILE A 53 4.87 6.44 -3.28
C ILE A 53 5.62 5.49 -2.36
N ILE A 54 5.35 4.20 -2.46
CA ILE A 54 5.99 3.13 -1.69
C ILE A 54 6.58 2.17 -2.70
N THR A 55 7.90 2.04 -2.77
CA THR A 55 8.53 1.12 -3.73
C THR A 55 8.53 -0.32 -3.21
N GLY A 56 8.45 -0.51 -1.89
CA GLY A 56 8.34 -1.82 -1.25
C GLY A 56 6.91 -2.29 -1.06
N SER A 57 6.69 -3.13 -0.04
CA SER A 57 5.37 -3.65 0.35
C SER A 57 4.74 -2.80 1.45
N LEU A 58 3.41 -2.79 1.51
CA LEU A 58 2.62 -2.07 2.52
C LEU A 58 1.79 -3.08 3.31
N ASP A 59 2.09 -3.25 4.60
CA ASP A 59 1.42 -4.19 5.50
C ASP A 59 0.68 -3.44 6.61
N ALA A 60 -0.64 -3.48 6.59
CA ALA A 60 -1.51 -2.87 7.60
C ALA A 60 -2.27 -3.93 8.38
N TYR A 61 -1.91 -4.15 9.64
CA TYR A 61 -2.62 -5.07 10.54
C TYR A 61 -3.94 -4.48 11.05
N GLY A 62 -4.06 -3.15 11.05
CA GLY A 62 -5.31 -2.45 11.29
C GLY A 62 -6.03 -1.99 10.00
N PRO A 63 -7.05 -1.14 10.13
CA PRO A 63 -7.69 -0.50 8.98
C PRO A 63 -6.71 0.45 8.28
N LEU A 64 -6.68 0.40 6.95
CA LEU A 64 -5.86 1.25 6.10
C LEU A 64 -6.77 2.22 5.37
N THR A 65 -6.62 3.51 5.64
CA THR A 65 -7.36 4.58 4.97
C THR A 65 -6.40 5.41 4.15
N THR A 66 -6.74 5.67 2.90
CA THR A 66 -5.95 6.49 2.00
C THR A 66 -6.82 7.59 1.40
N ASN A 67 -6.32 8.82 1.43
CA ASN A 67 -7.00 10.00 0.94
C ASN A 67 -6.08 10.75 -0.02
N GLY A 68 -6.06 10.30 -1.27
CA GLY A 68 -5.16 10.81 -2.29
C GLY A 68 -4.72 9.71 -3.26
N ASN A 69 -3.53 9.89 -3.83
CA ASN A 69 -2.95 8.94 -4.78
C ASN A 69 -1.84 8.16 -4.06
N VAL A 70 -2.01 6.85 -3.99
CA VAL A 70 -1.04 5.94 -3.38
C VAL A 70 -0.54 4.98 -4.44
N SER A 71 0.79 4.99 -4.63
CA SER A 71 1.49 4.06 -5.51
C SER A 71 2.30 3.08 -4.69
N CYS A 72 2.09 1.79 -4.93
CA CYS A 72 2.81 0.70 -4.30
C CYS A 72 3.47 -0.18 -5.36
N GLY A 73 4.81 -0.15 -5.39
CA GLY A 73 5.63 -1.01 -6.25
C GLY A 73 5.61 -2.48 -5.82
N GLY A 74 5.17 -2.78 -4.59
CA GLY A 74 5.06 -4.13 -4.06
C GLY A 74 3.63 -4.58 -3.84
N THR A 75 3.47 -5.51 -2.88
CA THR A 75 2.17 -6.01 -2.45
C THR A 75 1.61 -5.14 -1.34
N VAL A 76 0.34 -4.76 -1.47
CA VAL A 76 -0.44 -4.10 -0.41
C VAL A 76 -1.24 -5.16 0.32
N LYS A 77 -1.01 -5.31 1.62
CA LYS A 77 -1.74 -6.21 2.51
C LYS A 77 -2.51 -5.40 3.54
N SER A 78 -3.81 -5.65 3.64
CA SER A 78 -4.64 -5.08 4.70
C SER A 78 -5.44 -6.17 5.40
N TYR A 79 -5.23 -6.25 6.72
CA TYR A 79 -5.90 -7.21 7.59
C TYR A 79 -7.21 -6.69 8.19
N GLY A 80 -7.58 -5.45 7.86
CA GLY A 80 -8.80 -4.80 8.34
C GLY A 80 -9.68 -4.28 7.22
N SER A 81 -10.34 -3.15 7.47
CA SER A 81 -11.02 -2.40 6.42
C SER A 81 -10.03 -1.53 5.65
N LEU A 82 -10.02 -1.68 4.34
CA LEU A 82 -9.21 -0.87 3.43
C LEU A 82 -10.13 0.16 2.77
N LYS A 83 -9.90 1.45 3.01
CA LYS A 83 -10.66 2.53 2.40
C LYS A 83 -9.77 3.43 1.56
N ILE A 84 -10.06 3.59 0.28
CA ILE A 84 -9.29 4.46 -0.64
C ILE A 84 -10.22 5.50 -1.25
N SER A 85 -10.08 6.74 -0.79
CA SER A 85 -10.83 7.91 -1.27
C SER A 85 -10.11 8.61 -2.43
N GLY A 86 -9.46 7.85 -3.31
CA GLY A 86 -8.67 8.37 -4.42
C GLY A 86 -8.22 7.25 -5.35
N PHE A 87 -6.94 7.26 -5.70
CA PHE A 87 -6.34 6.28 -6.60
C PHE A 87 -5.35 5.39 -5.83
N LEU A 88 -5.54 4.08 -5.90
CA LEU A 88 -4.54 3.11 -5.46
C LEU A 88 -3.97 2.40 -6.68
N ASP A 89 -2.66 2.49 -6.86
CA ASP A 89 -1.92 1.56 -7.72
C ASP A 89 -1.05 0.61 -6.91
N GLY A 90 -1.08 -0.67 -7.29
CA GLY A 90 -0.32 -1.73 -6.64
C GLY A 90 0.11 -2.82 -7.61
N GLN A 91 1.27 -3.45 -7.38
CA GLN A 91 1.62 -4.68 -8.09
C GLN A 91 0.80 -5.87 -7.59
N GLY A 92 0.52 -5.94 -6.29
CA GLY A 92 -0.34 -6.97 -5.72
C GLY A 92 -1.24 -6.38 -4.64
N LEU A 93 -2.44 -6.92 -4.50
CA LEU A 93 -3.36 -6.50 -3.45
C LEU A 93 -3.95 -7.71 -2.73
N GLU A 94 -3.67 -7.83 -1.44
CA GLU A 94 -4.18 -8.88 -0.56
C GLU A 94 -5.06 -8.26 0.52
N ILE A 95 -6.33 -8.67 0.55
CA ILE A 95 -7.33 -8.09 1.43
C ILE A 95 -7.92 -9.21 2.28
N TYR A 96 -7.76 -9.09 3.60
CA TYR A 96 -8.32 -10.04 4.58
C TYR A 96 -9.61 -9.53 5.24
N GLY A 97 -10.22 -8.51 4.66
CA GLY A 97 -11.45 -7.90 5.17
C GLY A 97 -12.23 -7.20 4.07
N LYS A 98 -12.72 -6.00 4.37
CA LYS A 98 -13.54 -5.23 3.44
C LYS A 98 -12.70 -4.12 2.79
N LEU A 99 -12.58 -4.16 1.47
CA LEU A 99 -12.05 -3.06 0.66
C LEU A 99 -13.19 -2.18 0.12
N SER A 100 -13.06 -0.87 0.25
CA SER A 100 -13.90 0.11 -0.41
C SER A 100 -13.00 1.17 -1.04
N CYS A 101 -13.07 1.32 -2.36
CA CYS A 101 -12.22 2.26 -3.07
C CYS A 101 -12.98 2.97 -4.18
N LYS A 102 -12.53 4.18 -4.51
CA LYS A 102 -13.07 4.90 -5.66
C LYS A 102 -12.42 4.41 -6.95
N ASN A 103 -11.10 4.45 -7.03
CA ASN A 103 -10.36 4.00 -8.21
C ASN A 103 -9.27 3.02 -7.79
N LEU A 104 -9.33 1.82 -8.36
CA LEU A 104 -8.42 0.71 -8.07
C LEU A 104 -7.67 0.31 -9.32
N CYS A 105 -6.33 0.32 -9.26
CA CYS A 105 -5.47 -0.21 -10.29
C CYS A 105 -4.51 -1.24 -9.70
N VAL A 106 -4.61 -2.49 -10.13
CA VAL A 106 -3.74 -3.59 -9.68
C VAL A 106 -3.10 -4.22 -10.91
N TYR A 107 -1.77 -4.13 -11.00
CA TYR A 107 -1.03 -4.63 -12.16
C TYR A 107 -0.82 -6.16 -12.12
N GLY A 108 -0.70 -6.73 -10.93
CA GLY A 108 -0.63 -8.17 -10.72
C GLY A 108 -1.94 -8.72 -10.15
N SER A 109 -1.85 -9.53 -9.09
CA SER A 109 -2.99 -10.27 -8.56
C SER A 109 -3.75 -9.50 -7.48
N LEU A 110 -5.09 -9.56 -7.56
CA LEU A 110 -5.99 -9.17 -6.49
C LEU A 110 -6.45 -10.42 -5.73
N SER A 111 -6.10 -10.56 -4.46
CA SER A 111 -6.46 -11.71 -3.62
C SER A 111 -7.35 -11.27 -2.46
N LEU A 112 -8.57 -11.81 -2.41
CA LEU A 112 -9.46 -11.71 -1.25
C LEU A 112 -9.27 -12.95 -0.40
N ILE A 113 -8.96 -12.80 0.88
CA ILE A 113 -8.57 -13.91 1.75
C ILE A 113 -9.50 -13.94 2.96
N GLY A 114 -10.31 -14.98 3.10
CA GLY A 114 -11.31 -15.13 4.16
C GLY A 114 -12.76 -15.11 3.64
N PRO A 115 -13.69 -15.75 4.36
CA PRO A 115 -15.08 -15.92 3.92
C PRO A 115 -15.88 -14.62 3.87
N ALA A 116 -15.47 -13.61 4.67
CA ALA A 116 -16.11 -12.29 4.70
C ALA A 116 -15.38 -11.24 3.85
N SER A 117 -14.31 -11.65 3.15
CA SER A 117 -13.45 -10.72 2.42
C SER A 117 -14.10 -10.30 1.12
N THR A 118 -14.29 -9.00 0.97
CA THR A 118 -15.01 -8.41 -0.16
C THR A 118 -14.38 -7.09 -0.54
N TYR A 119 -14.57 -6.70 -1.79
CA TYR A 119 -14.17 -5.39 -2.24
C TYR A 119 -15.28 -4.71 -3.04
N THR A 120 -15.35 -3.39 -2.94
CA THR A 120 -16.28 -2.57 -3.68
C THR A 120 -15.51 -1.41 -4.30
N VAL A 121 -15.63 -1.27 -5.62
CA VAL A 121 -15.06 -0.17 -6.38
C VAL A 121 -16.20 0.71 -6.88
N GLU A 122 -16.20 1.99 -6.52
CA GLU A 122 -17.26 2.94 -6.94
C GLU A 122 -17.01 3.54 -8.32
N GLY A 123 -15.74 3.71 -8.70
CA GLY A 123 -15.29 4.34 -9.93
C GLY A 123 -14.63 3.34 -10.87
N SER A 124 -13.35 3.56 -11.19
CA SER A 124 -12.62 2.70 -12.13
C SER A 124 -11.96 1.52 -11.43
N GLU A 125 -12.21 0.31 -11.92
CA GLU A 125 -11.47 -0.89 -11.55
C GLU A 125 -10.60 -1.35 -12.73
N GLN A 126 -9.31 -1.47 -12.50
CA GLN A 126 -8.36 -2.08 -13.43
C GLN A 126 -7.56 -3.13 -12.68
N VAL A 127 -7.79 -4.40 -12.98
CA VAL A 127 -6.99 -5.50 -12.44
C VAL A 127 -6.44 -6.26 -13.64
N LEU A 128 -5.13 -6.16 -13.85
CA LEU A 128 -4.45 -6.72 -15.01
C LEU A 128 -3.99 -8.17 -14.79
N GLY A 129 -3.91 -8.63 -13.54
CA GLY A 129 -3.65 -10.02 -13.19
C GLY A 129 -4.87 -10.77 -12.65
N PRO A 130 -4.66 -11.94 -12.03
CA PRO A 130 -5.75 -12.80 -11.60
C PRO A 130 -6.46 -12.22 -10.37
N LYS A 131 -7.79 -12.33 -10.36
CA LYS A 131 -8.63 -12.09 -9.18
C LYS A 131 -8.83 -13.43 -8.46
N LEU A 132 -8.23 -13.58 -7.30
CA LEU A 132 -8.26 -14.77 -6.48
C LEU A 132 -9.15 -14.53 -5.26
N ALA A 133 -9.98 -15.50 -4.92
CA ALA A 133 -10.65 -15.56 -3.63
C ALA A 133 -10.18 -16.83 -2.95
N ARG A 134 -9.58 -16.70 -1.77
CA ARG A 134 -9.09 -17.82 -0.95
C ARG A 134 -9.89 -17.85 0.34
N VAL A 135 -10.42 -19.01 0.69
CA VAL A 135 -11.14 -19.21 1.96
C VAL A 135 -10.15 -19.44 3.11
N GLN A 136 -8.95 -19.91 2.78
CA GLN A 136 -7.93 -20.29 3.74
C GLN A 136 -7.34 -19.06 4.42
N GLU A 137 -7.53 -18.98 5.74
CA GLU A 137 -6.77 -18.10 6.61
C GLU A 137 -5.28 -18.35 6.35
N PRO A 138 -4.43 -17.32 6.24
CA PRO A 138 -3.00 -17.55 6.25
C PRO A 138 -2.72 -18.28 7.56
N ASP A 139 -2.13 -19.47 7.49
CA ASP A 139 -1.64 -20.19 8.64
C ASP A 139 -0.57 -19.29 9.29
N TRP A 140 -0.99 -18.41 10.19
CA TRP A 140 -0.11 -17.65 11.08
C TRP A 140 0.41 -18.63 12.13
N ASP A 141 1.16 -19.65 11.71
CA ASP A 141 1.98 -20.43 12.61
C ASP A 141 3.09 -19.50 13.11
N PHE A 142 2.90 -18.99 14.32
CA PHE A 142 3.88 -18.23 15.09
C PHE A 142 4.77 -19.16 15.90
#